data_AF-A0A7C5I0E5-F1
#
_entry.id   AF-A0A7C5I0E5-F1
#
_cell.length_a   1.000
_cell.length_b   1.000
_cell.length_c   1.000
_cell.angle_alpha   90.00
_cell.angle_beta   90.00
_cell.angle_gamma   90.00
#
_symmetry.space_group_name_H-M   'P 1'
#
loop_
_entity.id
_entity.type
_entity.pdbx_description
1 polymer ?
#
loop_
_entity_poly.entity_id
_entity_poly.type
_entity_poly.pdbx_seq_one_letter_code
_entity_poly.pdbx_strand_id
1 'polypeptide(L)' 'YSLTGDYIGEVTSIVQTGSNDVYVVKRMDGTTEIEVLIPALESVVREVDLDQRVMRVDLPEGL' A
#
# COMPACT_ATOMS: atom_id res chain seq x y z
N TYR A 1 -3.47 2.16 4.74
CA TYR A 1 -4.03 3.51 5.00
C TYR A 1 -2.97 4.56 4.75
N SER A 2 -3.34 5.79 4.37
CA SER A 2 -2.42 6.92 4.35
C SER A 2 -2.06 7.37 5.78
N LEU A 3 -1.07 8.26 5.92
CA LEU A 3 -0.75 8.88 7.21
C LEU A 3 -1.93 9.66 7.82
N THR A 4 -2.79 10.23 6.97
CA THR A 4 -4.01 10.95 7.35
C THR A 4 -5.20 10.03 7.68
N GLY A 5 -5.07 8.72 7.45
CA GLY A 5 -6.11 7.73 7.74
C GLY A 5 -7.02 7.39 6.57
N ASP A 6 -6.69 7.79 5.35
CA ASP A 6 -7.46 7.45 4.15
C ASP A 6 -7.26 5.97 3.78
N TYR A 7 -8.35 5.31 3.40
CA TYR A 7 -8.29 3.92 2.97
C TYR A 7 -7.75 3.82 1.54
N ILE A 8 -6.56 3.21 1.40
CA ILE A 8 -5.88 3.04 0.10
C ILE A 8 -6.27 1.71 -0.54
N GLY A 9 -6.54 0.69 0.25
CA GLY A 9 -6.90 -0.65 -0.22
C GLY A 9 -6.35 -1.74 0.70
N GLU A 10 -6.51 -2.98 0.24
CA GLU A 10 -6.03 -4.19 0.90
C GLU A 10 -4.83 -4.75 0.14
N VAL A 11 -3.80 -5.18 0.86
CA VAL A 11 -2.63 -5.84 0.27
C VAL A 11 -3.04 -7.24 -0.18
N THR A 12 -2.99 -7.50 -1.48
CA THR A 12 -3.40 -8.79 -2.06
C THR A 12 -2.23 -9.69 -2.42
N SER A 13 -1.07 -9.12 -2.72
CA SER A 13 0.14 -9.88 -3.07
C SER A 13 1.39 -9.03 -2.90
N ILE A 14 2.55 -9.69 -2.93
CA ILE A 14 3.87 -9.06 -2.92
C ILE A 14 4.57 -9.47 -4.22
N VAL A 15 5.09 -8.50 -4.94
CA VAL A 15 5.91 -8.70 -6.13
C VAL A 15 7.35 -8.40 -5.75
N GLN A 16 8.20 -9.42 -5.84
CA GLN A 16 9.64 -9.25 -5.74
C GLN A 16 10.17 -8.62 -7.03
N THR A 17 10.68 -7.39 -6.94
CA THR A 17 11.49 -6.81 -8.01
C THR A 17 12.97 -7.08 -7.73
N GLY A 18 13.84 -6.90 -8.72
CA GLY A 18 15.29 -7.09 -8.53
C GLY A 18 15.95 -6.13 -7.53
N SER A 19 15.22 -5.13 -7.01
CA SER A 19 15.75 -4.14 -6.06
C SER A 19 14.93 -4.04 -4.77
N ASN A 20 13.61 -4.06 -4.83
CA ASN A 20 12.74 -3.99 -3.65
C ASN A 20 11.48 -4.85 -3.83
N ASP A 21 10.89 -5.24 -2.71
CA ASP A 21 9.53 -5.80 -2.72
C ASP A 21 8.51 -4.69 -3.00
N VAL A 22 7.44 -5.04 -3.70
CA VAL A 22 6.33 -4.14 -4.03
C VAL A 22 5.03 -4.80 -3.57
N TYR A 23 4.28 -4.14 -2.70
CA TYR A 23 2.95 -4.56 -2.31
C TYR A 23 1.96 -4.19 -3.41
N VAL A 24 1.16 -5.18 -3.84
CA VAL A 24 0.00 -4.94 -4.70
C VAL A 24 -1.19 -4.69 -3.79
N VAL A 25 -1.73 -3.48 -3.86
CA VAL A 25 -2.86 -3.03 -3.05
C VAL A 25 -4.06 -2.83 -3.95
N LYS A 26 -5.18 -3.46 -3.63
CA LYS A 26 -6.42 -3.37 -4.41
C LYS A 26 -7.55 -2.77 -3.61
N ARG A 27 -8.38 -1.98 -4.28
CA ARG A 27 -9.68 -1.52 -3.76
C ARG A 27 -10.69 -1.39 -4.88
N MET A 28 -11.97 -1.40 -4.52
CA MET A 28 -13.06 -1.08 -5.43
C MET A 28 -13.43 0.40 -5.29
N ASP A 29 -13.55 1.08 -6.43
CA ASP A 29 -14.17 2.40 -6.55
C ASP A 29 -15.42 2.26 -7.43
N GLY A 30 -16.57 2.13 -6.78
CA GLY A 30 -17.81 1.73 -7.43
C GLY A 30 -17.71 0.33 -8.06
N THR A 31 -17.73 0.27 -9.39
CA THR A 31 -17.57 -0.97 -10.17
C THR A 31 -16.17 -1.15 -10.75
N THR A 32 -15.27 -0.22 -10.49
CA THR A 32 -13.91 -0.22 -11.03
C THR A 32 -12.95 -0.75 -9.99
N GLU A 33 -12.16 -1.77 -10.33
CA GLU A 33 -11.03 -2.21 -9.51
C GLU A 33 -9.86 -1.25 -9.73
N ILE A 34 -9.33 -0.70 -8.64
CA ILE A 34 -8.10 0.10 -8.63
C ILE A 34 -7.00 -0.72 -7.99
N GLU A 35 -5.88 -0.81 -8.71
CA GLU A 35 -4.64 -1.44 -8.26
C GLU A 35 -3.58 -0.37 -8.04
N VAL A 36 -2.94 -0.41 -6.88
CA VAL A 36 -1.87 0.51 -6.47
C VAL A 36 -0.66 -0.31 -6.10
N LEU A 37 0.50 0.05 -6.64
CA LEU A 37 1.77 -0.61 -6.36
C LEU A 37 2.55 0.20 -5.33
N ILE A 38 2.77 -0.37 -4.15
CA ILE A 38 3.43 0.32 -3.04
C ILE A 38 4.81 -0.30 -2.81
N PRO A 39 5.92 0.41 -3.09
CA PRO A 39 7.25 -0.08 -2.77
C PRO A 39 7.40 -0.32 -1.26
N ALA A 40 7.98 -1.46 -0.88
CA ALA A 40 8.31 -1.81 0.50
C ALA A 40 9.58 -1.07 0.97
N LEU A 41 9.61 0.25 0.81
CA LEU A 41 10.68 1.13 1.24
C LEU A 41 10.33 1.74 2.60
N GLU A 42 11.32 1.94 3.47
CA GLU A 42 11.14 2.61 4.77
C GLU A 42 10.62 4.06 4.63
N SER A 43 10.93 4.71 3.51
CA SER A 43 10.40 6.05 3.20
C SER A 43 8.91 6.03 2.85
N VAL A 44 8.37 4.89 2.45
CA VAL A 44 6.98 4.72 2.01
C VAL A 44 6.15 4.03 3.08
N VAL A 45 6.63 2.92 3.64
CA VAL A 45 5.94 2.19 4.72
C VAL A 45 6.42 2.74 6.05
N ARG A 46 5.55 3.52 6.72
CA ARG A 46 5.90 4.21 7.97
C ARG A 46 5.55 3.42 9.22
N GLU A 47 4.50 2.61 9.15
CA GLU A 47 4.02 1.83 10.29
C GLU A 47 3.37 0.54 9.81
N VAL A 48 3.63 -0.55 10.55
CA VAL A 48 2.99 -1.84 10.34
C VAL A 48 2.53 -2.36 11.70
N ASP A 49 1.22 -2.45 11.87
CA ASP A 49 0.58 -3.07 13.03
C ASP A 49 -0.01 -4.42 12.59
N LEU A 50 0.62 -5.50 13.04
CA LEU A 50 0.18 -6.87 12.71
C LEU A 50 -1.01 -7.34 13.56
N ASP A 51 -1.19 -6.78 14.75
CA ASP A 51 -2.31 -7.11 15.63
C ASP A 51 -3.61 -6.55 15.04
N GLN A 52 -3.56 -5.31 14.54
CA GLN A 52 -4.67 -4.67 13.85
C GLN A 52 -4.73 -5.01 12.35
N ARG A 53 -3.69 -5.63 11.79
CA ARG A 53 -3.52 -5.88 10.34
C ARG A 53 -3.60 -4.59 9.52
N VAL A 54 -2.99 -3.52 10.03
CA VAL A 54 -2.98 -2.20 9.41
C VAL A 54 -1.56 -1.81 9.03
N MET A 55 -1.41 -1.33 7.80
CA MET A 55 -0.18 -0.68 7.34
C MET A 55 -0.47 0.79 7.03
N ARG A 56 0.37 1.70 7.55
CA ARG A 56 0.35 3.12 7.19
C ARG A 56 1.46 3.45 6.23
N VAL A 57 1.09 4.11 5.15
CA VAL A 57 2.02 4.47 4.07
C VAL A 57 1.98 5.97 3.78
N ASP A 58 3.13 6.47 3.38
CA ASP A 58 3.42 7.82 2.95
C ASP A 58 3.74 7.77 1.45
N LEU A 59 2.70 7.87 0.63
CA LEU A 59 2.83 7.86 -0.82
C LEU A 59 3.17 9.29 -1.29
N PRO A 60 4.28 9.50 -2.01
CA PRO A 60 4.56 10.81 -2.60
C PRO A 60 3.49 11.17 -3.63
N GLU A 61 3.19 12.47 -3.78
CA GLU A 61 2.27 12.95 -4.81
C GLU A 61 2.73 12.53 -6.20
N GLY A 62 1.84 11.90 -6.98
CA GLY A 62 2.11 11.53 -8.38
C GLY A 62 2.41 10.04 -8.64
N LEU A 63 2.08 9.15 -7.70
CA LEU A 63 1.96 7.72 -7.99
C LEU A 63 0.62 7.39 -8.66
#